data_AF-A0A2J6WX43-F1
#
_entry.id   AF-A0A2J6WX43-F1
#
_cell.length_a   1.000
_cell.length_b   1.000
_cell.length_c   1.000
_cell.angle_alpha   90.00
_cell.angle_beta   90.00
_cell.angle_gamma   90.00
#
_symmetry.space_group_name_H-M   'P 1'
#
loop_
_entity.id
_entity.type
_entity.pdbx_description
1 polymer ?
#
loop_
_entity_poly.entity_id
_entity_poly.type
_entity_poly.pdbx_seq_one_letter_code
_entity_poly.pdbx_strand_id
1 'polypeptide(L)'
;MSEADWTAWIGQTELVEDEICLAQALAAAATLEPPSATLTVGAPLPPLWHWFYFLPRAPQSQLGSDGHPQRGGFIPPIPYPRRMFAGARIRFHRPLLI
;
A
#
# COMPACT_ATOMS: atom_id res chain seq x y z
N MET A 1 6.90 -32.62 -8.82
CA MET A 1 6.76 -31.54 -7.82
C MET A 1 5.32 -31.55 -7.37
N SER A 2 5.03 -31.78 -6.09
CA SER A 2 3.67 -31.65 -5.58
C SER A 2 3.20 -30.22 -5.83
N GLU A 3 1.97 -30.06 -6.30
CA GLU A 3 1.32 -28.76 -6.42
C GLU A 3 1.28 -28.13 -5.02
N ALA A 4 1.78 -26.90 -4.90
CA ALA A 4 1.84 -26.24 -3.61
C ALA A 4 0.41 -25.82 -3.22
N ASP A 5 -0.08 -26.33 -2.08
CA ASP A 5 -1.38 -25.98 -1.55
C ASP A 5 -1.28 -24.69 -0.70
N TRP A 6 -1.92 -23.62 -1.17
CA TRP A 6 -1.98 -22.33 -0.48
C TRP A 6 -3.39 -22.00 0.02
N THR A 7 -4.31 -22.97 0.07
CA THR A 7 -5.71 -22.75 0.48
C THR A 7 -5.84 -22.10 1.86
N ALA A 8 -4.91 -22.38 2.79
CA ALA A 8 -4.88 -21.78 4.13
C ALA A 8 -4.74 -20.25 4.14
N TRP A 9 -4.20 -19.64 3.08
CA TRP A 9 -4.06 -18.19 2.95
C TRP A 9 -5.30 -17.50 2.38
N ILE A 10 -6.28 -18.26 1.87
CA ILE A 10 -7.53 -17.70 1.34
C ILE A 10 -8.40 -17.22 2.50
N GLY A 11 -8.91 -15.99 2.39
CA GLY A 11 -9.79 -15.39 3.40
C GLY A 11 -9.05 -14.78 4.61
N GLN A 12 -7.72 -14.83 4.63
CA GLN A 12 -6.93 -14.11 5.63
C GLN A 12 -7.13 -12.60 5.47
N THR A 13 -7.13 -11.88 6.59
CA THR A 13 -7.25 -10.42 6.62
C THR A 13 -6.13 -9.83 7.47
N GLU A 14 -5.52 -8.75 6.99
CA GLU A 14 -4.62 -7.90 7.76
C GLU A 14 -5.26 -6.52 7.87
N LEU A 15 -5.21 -5.93 9.07
CA LEU A 15 -5.71 -4.58 9.35
C LEU A 15 -4.53 -3.70 9.75
N VAL A 16 -4.42 -2.55 9.11
CA VAL A 16 -3.45 -1.51 9.44
C VAL A 16 -4.22 -0.21 9.65
N GLU A 17 -3.87 0.48 10.72
CA GLU A 17 -4.35 1.83 11.00
C GLU A 17 -3.20 2.81 10.80
N ASP A 18 -3.48 3.91 10.12
CA ASP A 18 -2.54 5.01 9.92
C ASP A 18 -3.32 6.32 9.82
N GLU A 19 -2.61 7.42 10.01
CA GLU A 19 -3.17 8.76 9.89
C GLU A 19 -2.97 9.30 8.47
N ILE A 20 -4.01 9.90 7.88
CA ILE A 20 -3.86 10.66 6.63
C ILE A 20 -3.22 12.01 6.95
N CYS A 21 -1.93 12.01 7.25
CA CYS A 21 -1.20 13.20 7.64
C CYS A 21 -0.79 14.11 6.47
N LEU A 22 -0.71 15.42 6.72
CA LEU A 22 -0.32 16.40 5.71
C LEU A 22 1.08 16.15 5.10
N ALA A 23 2.02 15.62 5.89
CA ALA A 23 3.40 15.41 5.43
C ALA A 23 3.48 14.48 4.22
N GLN A 24 2.72 13.37 4.23
CA GLN A 24 2.68 12.42 3.12
C GLN A 24 2.04 13.02 1.87
N ALA A 25 0.99 13.82 2.02
CA ALA A 25 0.38 14.55 0.90
C ALA A 25 1.39 15.50 0.25
N LEU A 26 2.12 16.26 1.06
CA LEU A 26 3.14 17.20 0.57
C LEU A 26 4.28 16.45 -0.15
N ALA A 27 4.72 15.30 0.36
CA ALA A 27 5.74 14.47 -0.29
C ALA A 27 5.26 13.92 -1.64
N ALA A 28 4.00 13.46 -1.71
CA ALA A 28 3.38 13.02 -2.96
C ALA A 28 3.28 14.16 -3.97
N ALA A 29 2.92 15.38 -3.53
CA ALA A 29 2.87 16.55 -4.38
C ALA A 29 4.25 16.93 -4.94
N ALA A 30 5.30 16.86 -4.12
CA ALA A 30 6.67 17.11 -4.57
C ALA A 30 7.14 16.08 -5.62
N THR A 31 6.59 14.85 -5.60
CA THR A 31 6.93 13.79 -6.54
C THR A 31 6.12 13.89 -7.84
N LEU A 32 4.84 14.25 -7.76
CA LEU A 32 3.89 14.20 -8.87
C LEU A 32 3.64 15.57 -9.53
N GLU A 33 4.10 16.64 -8.90
CA GLU A 33 3.97 18.03 -9.36
C GLU A 33 2.56 18.38 -9.89
N PRO A 34 1.50 18.14 -9.10
CA PRO A 34 0.15 18.42 -9.57
C PRO A 34 -0.05 19.93 -9.77
N PRO A 35 -0.78 20.35 -10.82
CA PRO A 35 -0.87 21.74 -11.23
C PRO A 35 -1.56 22.67 -10.22
N SER A 36 -2.37 22.14 -9.28
CA SER A 36 -3.21 22.97 -8.40
C SER A 36 -3.67 22.28 -7.10
N ALA A 37 -2.76 21.64 -6.37
CA ALA A 37 -3.11 21.04 -5.08
C ALA A 37 -2.92 22.03 -3.92
N THR A 38 -4.03 22.54 -3.35
CA THR A 38 -3.99 23.19 -2.04
C THR A 38 -4.09 22.11 -0.97
N LEU A 39 -2.95 21.75 -0.38
CA LEU A 39 -2.85 20.70 0.63
C LEU A 39 -2.76 21.33 2.02
N THR A 40 -3.80 21.15 2.81
CA THR A 40 -3.89 21.57 4.21
C THR A 40 -4.66 20.51 4.99
N VAL A 41 -4.51 20.47 6.32
CA VAL A 41 -5.36 19.65 7.18
C VAL A 41 -6.83 20.01 6.94
N GLY A 42 -7.69 19.00 6.83
CA GLY A 42 -9.10 19.08 6.47
C GLY A 42 -9.40 19.17 4.97
N ALA A 43 -8.40 19.37 4.11
CA ALA A 43 -8.61 19.44 2.66
C ALA A 43 -8.82 18.04 2.07
N PRO A 44 -9.59 17.91 0.97
CA PRO A 44 -9.71 16.67 0.23
C PRO A 44 -8.35 16.16 -0.26
N LEU A 45 -8.01 14.93 0.11
CA LEU A 45 -6.87 14.22 -0.45
C LEU A 45 -7.14 13.91 -1.93
N PRO A 46 -6.20 14.18 -2.85
CA PRO A 46 -6.38 13.83 -4.26
C PRO A 46 -6.67 12.34 -4.46
N PRO A 47 -7.51 11.97 -5.45
CA PRO A 47 -7.82 10.58 -5.72
C PRO A 47 -6.57 9.71 -5.88
N LEU A 48 -6.63 8.50 -5.33
CA LEU A 48 -5.57 7.48 -5.30
C LEU A 48 -4.35 7.79 -4.41
N TRP A 49 -4.21 8.99 -3.87
CA TRP A 49 -3.06 9.33 -3.02
C TRP A 49 -3.07 8.63 -1.65
N HIS A 50 -4.19 8.02 -1.26
CA HIS A 50 -4.26 7.17 -0.07
C HIS A 50 -3.30 5.96 -0.12
N TRP A 51 -2.84 5.57 -1.32
CA TRP A 51 -1.82 4.53 -1.47
C TRP A 51 -0.45 4.91 -0.90
N PHE A 52 -0.19 6.18 -0.58
CA PHE A 52 1.08 6.63 0.03
C PHE A 52 1.11 6.54 1.56
N TYR A 53 0.02 6.16 2.22
CA TYR A 53 -0.11 6.22 3.69
C TYR A 53 0.06 4.84 4.33
N PHE A 54 -0.80 3.90 3.97
CA PHE A 54 -0.89 2.58 4.61
C PHE A 54 0.15 1.58 4.08
N LEU A 55 1.40 2.04 3.94
CA LEU A 55 2.50 1.24 3.41
C LEU A 55 3.09 0.33 4.50
N PRO A 56 3.46 -0.93 4.19
CA PRO A 56 4.11 -1.80 5.16
C PRO A 56 5.40 -1.20 5.71
N ARG A 57 5.52 -1.12 7.04
CA ARG A 57 6.71 -0.64 7.74
C ARG A 57 7.53 -1.83 8.25
N ALA A 58 8.30 -2.45 7.37
CA ALA A 58 9.17 -3.57 7.73
C ALA A 58 10.64 -3.13 7.87
N PRO A 59 11.38 -3.64 8.88
CA PRO A 59 12.81 -3.38 8.98
C PRO A 59 13.54 -4.00 7.78
N GLN A 60 14.66 -3.39 7.37
CA GLN A 60 15.46 -3.83 6.23
C GLN A 60 15.80 -5.33 6.27
N SER A 61 16.09 -5.86 7.47
CA SER A 61 16.39 -7.28 7.70
C SER A 61 15.24 -8.24 7.39
N GLN A 62 14.02 -7.73 7.31
CA GLN A 62 12.79 -8.49 7.02
C GLN A 62 12.24 -8.19 5.62
N LEU A 63 12.98 -7.46 4.78
CA LEU A 63 12.64 -7.28 3.37
C LEU A 63 13.14 -8.47 2.56
N GLY A 64 12.36 -8.85 1.54
CA GLY A 64 12.81 -9.76 0.49
C GLY A 64 13.69 -9.03 -0.54
N SER A 65 14.26 -9.78 -1.48
CA SER A 65 15.05 -9.22 -2.60
C SER A 65 14.24 -8.27 -3.49
N ASP A 66 12.91 -8.34 -3.45
CA ASP A 66 11.99 -7.45 -4.16
C ASP A 66 11.58 -6.21 -3.34
N GLY A 67 12.20 -6.00 -2.18
CA GLY A 67 12.02 -4.80 -1.36
C GLY A 67 10.72 -4.74 -0.56
N HIS A 68 9.81 -5.72 -0.65
CA HIS A 68 8.66 -5.77 0.27
C HIS A 68 8.88 -6.79 1.39
N PRO A 69 8.03 -6.80 2.43
CA PRO A 69 8.13 -7.77 3.53
C PRO A 69 8.25 -9.21 3.02
N GLN A 70 9.02 -10.02 3.74
CA GLN A 70 9.20 -11.44 3.44
C GLN A 70 7.87 -12.18 3.32
N ARG A 71 7.83 -13.18 2.44
CA ARG A 71 6.67 -14.07 2.25
C ARG A 71 6.59 -15.10 3.38
N GLY A 72 5.45 -15.77 3.51
CA GLY A 72 5.19 -16.78 4.54
C GLY A 72 4.38 -16.26 5.73
N GLY A 73 4.16 -14.94 5.81
CA GLY A 73 3.14 -14.31 6.67
C GLY A 73 1.81 -14.21 5.94
N PHE A 74 1.31 -12.98 5.76
CA PHE A 74 0.04 -12.72 5.07
C PHE A 74 0.01 -13.20 3.61
N ILE A 75 1.14 -13.11 2.91
CA ILE A 75 1.29 -13.64 1.54
C ILE A 75 1.92 -15.04 1.61
N PRO A 76 1.39 -16.06 0.90
CA PRO A 76 1.95 -17.40 0.89
C PRO A 76 3.42 -17.40 0.42
N PRO A 77 4.22 -18.41 0.79
CA PRO A 77 5.65 -18.51 0.46
C PRO A 77 5.90 -18.87 -1.01
N ILE A 78 5.33 -18.10 -1.93
CA ILE A 78 5.44 -18.28 -3.38
C ILE A 78 6.91 -18.09 -3.81
N PRO A 79 7.54 -19.05 -4.51
CA PRO A 79 8.98 -19.06 -4.80
C PRO A 79 9.37 -18.24 -6.04
N TYR A 80 8.62 -17.20 -6.38
CA TYR A 80 8.93 -16.32 -7.52
C TYR A 80 9.67 -15.05 -7.06
N PRO A 81 10.63 -14.54 -7.86
CA PRO A 81 11.60 -13.55 -7.39
C PRO A 81 11.01 -12.15 -7.15
N ARG A 82 9.89 -11.80 -7.79
CA ARG A 82 9.28 -10.47 -7.69
C ARG A 82 7.76 -10.55 -7.62
N ARG A 83 7.18 -9.73 -6.75
CA ARG A 83 5.76 -9.38 -6.78
C ARG A 83 5.53 -8.24 -7.77
N MET A 84 4.38 -8.29 -8.45
CA MET A 84 3.88 -7.17 -9.23
C MET A 84 2.46 -6.87 -8.77
N PHE A 85 2.13 -5.57 -8.70
CA PHE A 85 0.76 -5.14 -8.55
C PHE A 85 -0.03 -5.54 -9.81
N ALA A 86 -1.10 -6.32 -9.62
CA ALA A 86 -1.91 -6.80 -10.74
C ALA A 86 -2.98 -5.79 -11.19
N GLY A 87 -3.49 -4.97 -10.27
CA GLY A 87 -4.55 -4.01 -10.54
C GLY A 87 -5.50 -3.82 -9.36
N ALA A 88 -6.33 -2.78 -9.44
CA ALA A 88 -7.39 -2.52 -8.47
C ALA A 88 -8.61 -1.88 -9.15
N ARG A 89 -9.78 -2.00 -8.52
CA ARG A 89 -11.00 -1.26 -8.86
C ARG A 89 -11.43 -0.46 -7.64
N ILE A 90 -11.54 0.86 -7.79
CA ILE A 90 -11.81 1.79 -6.68
C ILE A 90 -13.06 2.60 -6.99
N ARG A 91 -13.89 2.81 -5.96
CA ARG A 91 -14.99 3.78 -5.96
C ARG A 91 -14.85 4.68 -4.74
N PHE A 92 -14.80 5.98 -4.97
CA PHE A 92 -14.80 6.98 -3.90
C PHE A 92 -16.24 7.34 -3.54
N HIS A 93 -16.66 6.98 -2.33
CA HIS A 93 -18.00 7.32 -1.83
C HIS A 93 -18.06 8.75 -1.26
N ARG A 94 -16.95 9.20 -0.66
CA ARG A 94 -16.73 10.53 -0.11
C ARG A 94 -15.24 10.87 -0.25
N PRO A 95 -14.87 12.16 -0.20
CA PRO A 95 -13.46 12.54 -0.10
C PRO A 95 -12.83 11.95 1.16
N LEU A 96 -11.58 11.50 1.03
CA LEU A 96 -10.70 11.33 2.18
C LEU A 96 -10.13 12.70 2.53
N LEU A 97 -9.95 12.98 3.81
CA LEU A 97 -9.47 14.28 4.28
C LEU A 97 -8.08 14.11 4.86
N ILE A 98 -7.20 15.07 4.54
CA ILE A 98 -5.88 15.27 5.14
C ILE A 98 -6.05 15.81 6.57
#